data_AF-B7RSZ8-F1
#
_entry.id   AF-B7RSZ8-F1
#
_cell.length_a   1.000
_cell.length_b   1.000
_cell.length_c   1.000
_cell.angle_alpha   90.00
_cell.angle_beta   90.00
_cell.angle_gamma   90.00
#
_symmetry.space_group_name_H-M   'P 1'
#
loop_
_entity.id
_entity.type
_entity.pdbx_description
1 polymer ?
#
loop_
_entity_poly.entity_id
_entity_poly.type
_entity_poly.pdbx_seq_one_letter_code
_entity_poly.pdbx_strand_id
1 'polypeptide(L)' 'MFKRFDGKLLSVDEDPMVLAGTWDDTRSVIIEFPSKESALTWMNSDDYQAIAKHRNAGSTVNSILVNALDA' A
#
# COMPACT_ATOMS: atom_id res chain seq x y z
N MET A 1 0.21 11.82 -5.72
CA MET A 1 -0.92 10.98 -5.27
C MET A 1 -0.96 10.86 -3.74
N PHE A 2 -0.03 10.16 -3.08
CA PHE A 2 -0.08 9.94 -1.61
C PHE A 2 -0.15 11.22 -0.76
N LYS A 3 0.69 12.22 -1.07
CA LYS A 3 0.71 13.52 -0.39
C LYS A 3 -0.62 14.30 -0.46
N ARG A 4 -1.52 14.00 -1.41
CA ARG A 4 -2.83 14.66 -1.51
C ARG A 4 -3.84 14.15 -0.47
N PHE A 5 -3.53 13.03 0.17
CA PHE A 5 -4.37 12.37 1.18
C PHE A 5 -3.58 12.18 2.48
N ASP A 6 -2.58 13.03 2.71
CA ASP A 6 -1.66 12.97 3.85
C ASP A 6 -0.97 11.61 4.03
N GLY A 7 -0.89 10.82 2.95
CA GLY A 7 -0.21 9.54 2.93
C GLY A 7 1.30 9.72 2.86
N LYS A 8 2.01 9.06 3.77
CA LYS A 8 3.47 9.03 3.84
C LYS A 8 3.96 7.65 3.42
N LEU A 9 4.74 7.61 2.34
CA LEU A 9 5.40 6.38 1.90
C LEU A 9 6.54 6.07 2.88
N LEU A 10 6.46 4.94 3.58
CA LEU A 10 7.45 4.50 4.56
C LEU A 10 8.49 3.57 3.94
N SER A 11 8.08 2.70 3.03
CA SER A 11 8.98 1.76 2.34
C SER A 11 8.46 1.39 0.96
N VAL A 12 9.41 1.18 0.04
CA VAL A 12 9.22 0.45 -1.22
C VAL A 12 10.48 -0.40 -1.40
N ASP A 13 10.31 -1.71 -1.39
CA ASP A 13 11.41 -2.66 -1.52
C ASP A 13 11.06 -3.73 -2.56
N GLU A 14 11.94 -3.95 -3.53
CA GLU A 14 11.77 -4.92 -4.62
C GLU A 14 12.44 -6.27 -4.32
N ASP A 15 13.14 -6.40 -3.19
CA ASP A 15 13.74 -7.66 -2.74
C ASP A 15 13.67 -7.78 -1.21
N PRO A 16 12.45 -7.84 -0.63
CA PRO A 16 12.28 -7.89 0.82
C PRO A 16 12.85 -9.21 1.38
N MET A 17 13.71 -9.11 2.39
CA MET A 17 14.26 -10.27 3.08
C MET A 17 13.17 -10.99 3.89
N VAL A 18 12.84 -12.21 3.50
CA VAL A 18 11.87 -13.06 4.22
C VAL A 18 12.49 -13.60 5.50
N LEU A 19 11.97 -13.17 6.66
CA LEU A 19 12.46 -13.60 7.97
C LEU A 19 11.83 -14.94 8.44
N ALA A 20 10.58 -15.20 8.06
CA ALA A 20 9.86 -16.43 8.40
C ALA A 20 8.67 -16.66 7.45
N GLY A 21 8.31 -17.93 7.20
CA GLY A 21 7.19 -18.30 6.34
C GLY A 21 7.51 -18.24 4.85
N THR A 22 6.47 -18.11 4.02
CA THR A 22 6.59 -17.94 2.57
C THR A 22 6.06 -16.57 2.17
N TRP A 23 6.81 -15.87 1.31
CA TRP A 23 6.41 -14.61 0.72
C TRP A 23 6.69 -14.68 -0.78
N ASP A 24 5.63 -14.86 -1.57
CA ASP A 24 5.73 -15.07 -3.02
C ASP A 24 5.67 -13.76 -3.83
N ASP A 25 5.43 -12.63 -3.16
CA ASP A 25 5.37 -11.31 -3.78
C ASP A 25 6.78 -10.72 -3.98
N THR A 26 7.03 -10.13 -5.15
CA THR A 26 8.36 -9.59 -5.53
C THR A 26 8.56 -8.12 -5.16
N ARG A 27 7.62 -7.51 -4.45
CA ARG A 27 7.70 -6.09 -4.06
C ARG A 27 6.84 -5.84 -2.82
N SER A 28 7.41 -5.14 -1.84
CA SER A 28 6.69 -4.63 -0.67
C SER A 28 6.52 -3.11 -0.75
N VAL A 29 5.38 -2.63 -0.23
CA VAL A 29 5.08 -1.19 -0.13
C VAL A 29 4.40 -0.95 1.21
N ILE A 30 4.92 -0.01 2.00
CA ILE A 30 4.33 0.41 3.27
C ILE A 30 4.00 1.90 3.18
N ILE A 31 2.74 2.25 3.45
CA ILE A 31 2.24 3.62 3.44
C ILE A 31 1.51 3.86 4.75
N GLU A 32 1.87 4.95 5.43
CA GLU A 32 1.19 5.46 6.61
C GLU A 32 0.16 6.50 6.19
N PHE A 33 -0.99 6.48 6.86
CA PHE A 33 -2.05 7.48 6.74
C PHE A 33 -2.42 7.98 8.14
N PRO A 34 -2.87 9.24 8.28
CA PRO A 34 -3.26 9.79 9.58
C PRO A 34 -4.53 9.14 10.15
N SER A 35 -5.33 8.49 9.31
CA SER A 35 -6.53 7.76 9.73
C SER A 35 -6.91 6.66 8.74
N LYS A 36 -7.71 5.70 9.21
CA LYS A 36 -8.36 4.68 8.36
C LYS A 36 -9.19 5.31 7.25
N GLU A 37 -9.92 6.39 7.56
CA GLU A 37 -10.72 7.11 6.58
C GLU A 37 -9.84 7.68 5.46
N SER A 38 -8.70 8.30 5.79
CA SER A 38 -7.77 8.84 4.81
C SER A 38 -7.22 7.75 3.88
N ALA A 39 -6.87 6.58 4.44
CA ALA A 39 -6.42 5.43 3.65
C ALA A 39 -7.50 4.94 2.68
N LEU A 40 -8.76 4.86 3.12
CA LEU A 40 -9.88 4.43 2.28
C LEU A 40 -10.26 5.47 1.23
N THR A 41 -10.22 6.77 1.57
CA THR A 41 -10.45 7.85 0.61
C THR A 41 -9.39 7.82 -0.49
N TRP A 42 -8.12 7.61 -0.13
CA TRP A 42 -7.05 7.42 -1.12
C TRP A 42 -7.29 6.19 -1.99
N MET A 43 -7.56 5.03 -1.37
CA MET A 43 -7.73 3.76 -2.08
C MET A 43 -8.97 3.75 -2.99
N ASN A 44 -10.01 4.53 -2.68
CA ASN A 44 -11.21 4.65 -3.51
C ASN A 44 -11.18 5.85 -4.47
N SER A 45 -10.11 6.65 -4.47
CA SER A 45 -10.01 7.82 -5.35
C SER A 45 -9.90 7.43 -6.82
N ASP A 46 -10.53 8.21 -7.71
CA ASP A 46 -10.47 7.99 -9.16
C ASP A 46 -9.02 7.96 -9.68
N ASP A 47 -8.17 8.86 -9.15
CA ASP A 47 -6.74 8.92 -9.47
C ASP A 47 -6.04 7.59 -9.16
N TYR A 48 -6.30 7.00 -7.99
CA TYR A 48 -5.71 5.72 -7.62
C TYR A 48 -6.29 4.58 -8.44
N GLN A 49 -7.61 4.54 -8.63
CA GLN A 49 -8.27 3.48 -9.39
C GLN A 49 -7.81 3.44 -10.86
N ALA A 50 -7.59 4.60 -11.48
CA ALA A 50 -7.04 4.69 -12.82
C ALA A 50 -5.67 4.01 -12.95
N ILE A 51 -4.79 4.19 -11.96
CA ILE A 51 -3.45 3.57 -11.94
C ILE A 51 -3.52 2.10 -11.51
N ALA A 52 -4.39 1.77 -10.54
CA ALA A 52 -4.58 0.41 -10.06
C ALA A 52 -5.05 -0.53 -11.17
N LYS A 53 -5.83 -0.06 -12.15
CA LYS A 53 -6.21 -0.83 -13.34
C LYS A 53 -4.99 -1.36 -14.10
N HIS A 54 -3.98 -0.50 -14.33
CA HIS A 54 -2.77 -0.89 -15.04
C HIS A 54 -1.92 -1.86 -14.23
N ARG A 55 -1.80 -1.62 -12.91
CA ARG A 55 -1.14 -2.56 -11.99
C ARG A 55 -1.81 -3.94 -12.06
N ASN A 56 -3.13 -4.01 -11.90
CA ASN A 56 -3.87 -5.28 -11.87
C ASN A 56 -3.81 -6.04 -13.21
N ALA A 57 -3.60 -5.34 -14.32
CA ALA A 57 -3.38 -5.98 -15.63
C ALA A 57 -1.97 -6.58 -15.77
N GLY A 58 -1.00 -6.10 -15.00
CA GLY A 58 0.41 -6.52 -15.07
C GLY A 58 0.93 -7.29 -13.84
N SER A 59 0.18 -7.34 -12.74
CA SER A 59 0.60 -8.01 -11.51
C SER A 59 -0.59 -8.47 -10.68
N THR A 60 -0.36 -9.47 -9.83
CA THR A 60 -1.19 -9.75 -8.67
C THR A 60 -0.80 -8.82 -7.52
N VAL A 61 -1.70 -8.63 -6.55
CA VAL A 61 -1.41 -7.82 -5.37
C VAL A 61 -2.16 -8.37 -4.17
N ASN A 62 -1.47 -8.48 -3.04
CA ASN A 62 -2.06 -8.67 -1.73
C ASN A 62 -1.92 -7.35 -0.95
N SER A 63 -3.01 -6.87 -0.34
CA SER A 63 -2.98 -5.65 0.44
C SER A 63 -3.88 -5.76 1.66
N ILE A 64 -3.38 -5.31 2.81
CA ILE A 64 -4.12 -5.26 4.07
C ILE A 64 -4.02 -3.84 4.65
N LEU A 65 -5.04 -3.45 5.42
CA LEU A 65 -5.03 -2.24 6.22
C LEU A 65 -4.97 -2.65 7.69
N VAL A 66 -4.00 -2.10 8.43
CA VAL A 66 -3.75 -2.41 9.84
C VAL A 66 -3.71 -1.13 10.65
N ASN A 67 -4.09 -1.22 11.93
CA ASN A 67 -3.93 -0.11 12.86
C ASN A 67 -2.49 -0.05 13.36
N ALA A 68 -1.99 1.17 13.57
CA ALA A 68 -0.78 1.36 14.37
C ALA A 68 -1.06 0.94 15.83
N LEU A 69 0.01 0.67 16.58
CA LEU A 69 -0.11 0.51 18.03
C LEU A 69 -0.51 1.85 18.65
N ASP A 70 -1.36 1.80 19.69
CA ASP A 70 -1.59 2.94 20.55
C ASP A 70 -0.26 3.26 21.28
N ALA A 71 0.11 4.54 21.33
CA ALA A 71 1.31 5.02 22.02
C ALA A 71 1.10 5.13 23.54
#